data_AF-A0A968JLS6-F1
#
_entry.id   AF-A0A968JLS6-F1
#
_cell.length_a   1.000
_cell.length_b   1.000
_cell.length_c   1.000
_cell.angle_alpha   90.00
_cell.angle_beta   90.00
_cell.angle_gamma   90.00
#
_symmetry.space_group_name_H-M   'P 1'
#
loop_
_entity.id
_entity.type
_entity.pdbx_description
1 polymer ?
#
loop_
_entity_poly.entity_id
_entity_poly.type
_entity_poly.pdbx_seq_one_letter_code
_entity_poly.pdbx_strand_id
1 'polypeptide(L)'
;MLVYQFDSVKMNKLIEAEVAMEQKFSTFRAEVNGKKFTDNQIEDILVNSTNSNELKETWEASKQIGAFVADDVKQLVVLRNEIARDLGFTNFHEMSLKSSDQEPEAILALFDELDKMTKGAFDSLKTSMDEKLAKKYRIPVSQLMPWHSQTDFSRKLPKFMM
;
A
#
# COMPACT_ATOMS: atom_id res chain seq x y z
N MET A 1 31.55 -20.62 5.54
CA MET A 1 32.42 -19.66 4.83
C MET A 1 31.61 -18.37 4.69
N LEU A 2 31.80 -17.41 5.59
CA LEU A 2 31.05 -16.15 5.61
C LEU A 2 31.72 -15.18 4.63
N VAL A 3 31.19 -15.05 3.41
CA VAL A 3 31.73 -14.13 2.40
C VAL A 3 30.62 -13.20 1.92
N TYR A 4 30.04 -12.45 2.85
CA TYR A 4 29.26 -11.25 2.52
C TYR A 4 29.71 -10.16 3.49
N GLN A 5 30.86 -9.58 3.18
CA GLN A 5 31.34 -8.40 3.88
C GLN A 5 30.54 -7.21 3.35
N PHE A 6 29.58 -6.74 4.14
CA PHE A 6 28.71 -5.61 3.78
C PHE A 6 29.54 -4.35 3.51
N ASP A 7 29.31 -3.70 2.37
CA ASP A 7 29.75 -2.33 2.14
C ASP A 7 28.99 -1.42 3.11
N SER A 8 29.65 -1.06 4.22
CA SER A 8 29.07 -0.24 5.29
C SER A 8 28.63 1.13 4.79
N VAL A 9 29.24 1.65 3.72
CA VAL A 9 28.87 2.93 3.13
C VAL A 9 27.54 2.81 2.40
N LYS A 10 27.34 1.78 1.59
CA LYS A 10 26.05 1.54 0.90
C LYS A 10 24.93 1.22 1.88
N MET A 11 25.23 0.45 2.92
CA MET A 11 24.23 0.12 3.96
C MET A 11 23.79 1.37 4.73
N ASN A 12 24.72 2.23 5.13
CA ASN A 12 24.38 3.48 5.81
C ASN A 12 23.53 4.39 4.90
N LYS A 13 23.87 4.50 3.62
CA LYS A 13 23.06 5.25 2.64
C LYS A 13 21.64 4.69 2.50
N LEU A 14 21.49 3.36 2.48
CA LEU A 14 20.17 2.73 2.44
C LEU A 14 19.35 3.09 3.67
N ILE A 15 19.92 2.93 4.87
CA ILE A 15 19.26 3.25 6.14
C ILE A 15 18.85 4.73 6.19
N GLU A 16 19.74 5.65 5.80
CA GLU A 16 19.44 7.08 5.75
C GLU A 16 18.28 7.40 4.79
N ALA A 17 18.27 6.77 3.60
CA ALA A 17 17.19 6.94 2.63
C ALA A 17 15.85 6.36 3.12
N GLU A 18 15.87 5.22 3.81
CA GLU A 18 14.67 4.60 4.39
C GLU A 18 14.08 5.49 5.49
N VAL A 19 14.92 5.97 6.43
CA VAL A 19 14.51 6.88 7.49
C VAL A 19 13.95 8.19 6.94
N ALA A 20 14.59 8.76 5.92
CA ALA A 20 14.10 9.99 5.27
C ALA A 20 12.73 9.77 4.59
N MET A 21 12.52 8.63 3.93
CA MET A 21 11.24 8.28 3.33
C MET A 21 10.15 8.08 4.40
N GLU A 22 10.43 7.37 5.48
CA GLU A 22 9.50 7.18 6.60
C GLU A 22 9.11 8.53 7.26
N GLN A 23 10.08 9.43 7.40
CA GLN A 23 9.82 10.78 7.89
C GLN A 23 8.89 11.55 6.94
N LYS A 24 9.08 11.43 5.62
CA LYS A 24 8.19 12.06 4.63
C LYS A 24 6.76 11.52 4.73
N PHE A 25 6.59 10.21 4.86
CA PHE A 25 5.26 9.60 5.06
C PHE A 25 4.59 10.09 6.35
N SER A 26 5.30 10.06 7.48
CA SER A 26 4.72 10.44 8.78
C SER A 26 4.38 11.93 8.92
N THR A 27 5.13 12.80 8.23
CA THR A 27 4.95 14.26 8.29
C THR A 27 4.03 14.81 7.20
N PHE A 28 3.71 14.02 6.18
CA PHE A 28 2.81 14.42 5.10
C PHE A 28 1.44 14.82 5.65
N ARG A 29 0.86 15.85 5.03
CA ARG A 29 -0.49 16.32 5.33
C ARG A 29 -1.23 16.49 4.02
N ALA A 30 -2.29 15.72 3.84
CA ALA A 30 -3.18 15.86 2.69
C ALA A 30 -3.90 17.21 2.78
N GLU A 31 -4.01 17.91 1.65
CA GLU A 31 -4.73 19.18 1.58
C GLU A 31 -6.10 18.97 0.93
N VAL A 32 -7.16 19.23 1.69
CA VAL A 32 -8.55 19.16 1.23
C VAL A 32 -9.16 20.54 1.41
N ASN A 33 -9.59 21.17 0.33
CA ASN A 33 -10.21 22.51 0.36
C ASN A 33 -9.36 23.57 1.12
N GLY A 34 -8.05 23.57 0.89
CA GLY A 34 -7.12 24.52 1.51
C GLY A 34 -6.79 24.25 2.98
N LYS A 35 -7.28 23.14 3.55
CA LYS A 35 -7.00 22.72 4.92
C LYS A 35 -6.12 21.47 4.91
N LYS A 36 -5.11 21.46 5.79
CA LYS A 36 -4.20 20.34 5.97
C LYS A 36 -4.74 19.35 7.00
N PHE A 37 -4.74 18.07 6.66
CA PHE A 37 -5.22 16.98 7.50
C PHE A 37 -4.13 15.94 7.75
N THR A 38 -4.14 15.32 8.92
CA THR A 38 -3.35 14.13 9.22
C THR A 38 -3.98 12.88 8.59
N ASP A 39 -3.23 11.81 8.42
CA ASP A 39 -3.74 10.52 7.92
C ASP A 39 -4.93 10.01 8.74
N ASN A 40 -4.89 10.15 10.06
CA ASN A 40 -6.00 9.76 10.94
C ASN A 40 -7.26 10.59 10.68
N GLN A 41 -7.13 11.89 10.41
CA GLN A 41 -8.27 12.74 10.08
C GLN A 41 -8.84 12.42 8.70
N ILE A 42 -7.97 12.12 7.72
CA ILE A 42 -8.39 11.64 6.41
C ILE A 42 -9.16 10.32 6.53
N GLU A 43 -8.64 9.34 7.30
CA GLU A 43 -9.33 8.07 7.57
C GLU A 43 -10.69 8.31 8.22
N ASP A 44 -10.77 9.22 9.20
CA ASP A 44 -12.04 9.54 9.88
C ASP A 44 -13.10 10.09 8.92
N ILE A 45 -12.72 11.01 8.03
CA ILE A 45 -13.61 11.56 7.00
C ILE A 45 -14.07 10.44 6.04
N LEU A 46 -13.13 9.62 5.55
CA LEU A 46 -13.44 8.53 4.62
C LEU A 46 -14.38 7.48 5.23
N VAL A 47 -14.24 7.19 6.53
CA VAL A 47 -15.09 6.24 7.26
C VAL A 47 -16.48 6.81 7.56
N ASN A 48 -16.56 8.08 7.96
CA ASN A 48 -17.80 8.65 8.51
C ASN A 48 -18.65 9.40 7.47
N SER A 49 -18.06 9.93 6.40
CA SER A 49 -18.80 10.71 5.42
C SER A 49 -19.71 9.86 4.53
N THR A 50 -20.89 10.42 4.22
CA THR A 50 -21.83 9.89 3.21
C THR A 50 -21.89 10.76 1.95
N ASN A 51 -21.13 11.86 1.90
CA ASN A 51 -21.11 12.77 0.77
C ASN A 51 -20.04 12.33 -0.23
N SER A 52 -20.46 11.86 -1.41
CA SER A 52 -19.54 11.36 -2.45
C SER A 52 -18.51 12.39 -2.93
N ASN A 53 -18.84 13.68 -2.93
CA ASN A 53 -17.88 14.72 -3.34
C ASN A 53 -16.80 14.92 -2.27
N GLU A 54 -17.21 14.99 -1.00
CA GLU A 54 -16.26 15.09 0.12
C GLU A 54 -15.34 13.86 0.18
N LEU A 55 -15.90 12.67 -0.01
CA LEU A 55 -15.13 11.42 -0.09
C LEU A 55 -14.13 11.44 -1.25
N LYS A 56 -14.54 11.90 -2.43
CA LYS A 56 -13.67 12.01 -3.60
C LYS A 56 -12.51 12.95 -3.33
N GLU A 57 -12.80 14.19 -2.91
CA GLU A 57 -11.78 15.21 -2.65
C GLU A 57 -10.79 14.73 -1.57
N THR A 58 -11.31 14.14 -0.50
CA THR A 58 -10.50 13.58 0.60
C THR A 58 -9.62 12.43 0.13
N TRP A 59 -10.16 11.51 -0.66
CA TRP A 59 -9.43 10.35 -1.18
C TRP A 59 -8.34 10.79 -2.17
N GLU A 60 -8.66 11.68 -3.11
CA GLU A 60 -7.69 12.19 -4.08
C GLU A 60 -6.56 12.96 -3.40
N ALA A 61 -6.87 13.79 -2.40
CA ALA A 61 -5.87 14.46 -1.58
C ALA A 61 -4.96 13.46 -0.85
N SER A 62 -5.51 12.37 -0.32
CA SER A 62 -4.73 11.30 0.31
C SER A 62 -3.74 10.63 -0.65
N LYS A 63 -4.03 10.61 -1.95
CA LYS A 63 -3.15 9.99 -2.96
C LYS A 63 -1.99 10.89 -3.40
N GLN A 64 -2.02 12.18 -3.06
CA GLN A 64 -0.94 13.12 -3.38
C GLN A 64 0.40 12.71 -2.72
N ILE A 65 0.36 11.97 -1.60
CA ILE A 65 1.57 11.38 -0.99
C ILE A 65 2.37 10.54 -2.01
N GLY A 66 1.68 9.83 -2.91
CA GLY A 66 2.31 8.96 -3.89
C GLY A 66 3.24 9.75 -4.81
N ALA A 67 2.79 10.93 -5.29
CA ALA A 67 3.64 11.82 -6.08
C ALA A 67 4.76 12.45 -5.24
N PHE A 68 4.49 12.77 -3.97
CA PHE A 68 5.46 13.38 -3.05
C PHE A 68 6.65 12.46 -2.75
N VAL A 69 6.44 11.14 -2.68
CA VAL A 69 7.48 10.14 -2.34
C VAL A 69 7.94 9.29 -3.52
N ALA A 70 7.39 9.51 -4.72
CA ALA A 70 7.63 8.64 -5.89
C ALA A 70 9.12 8.47 -6.21
N ASP A 71 9.88 9.57 -6.18
CA ASP A 71 11.29 9.54 -6.53
C ASP A 71 12.15 8.95 -5.40
N ASP A 72 11.76 9.11 -4.14
CA ASP A 72 12.40 8.45 -3.00
C ASP A 72 12.26 6.93 -3.10
N VAL A 73 11.06 6.44 -3.41
CA VAL A 73 10.80 5.01 -3.61
C VAL A 73 11.64 4.45 -4.76
N LYS A 74 11.73 5.16 -5.90
CA LYS A 74 12.58 4.74 -7.02
C LYS A 74 14.04 4.67 -6.62
N GLN A 75 14.55 5.66 -5.88
CA GLN A 75 15.93 5.67 -5.40
C GLN A 75 16.22 4.49 -4.47
N LEU A 76 15.29 4.19 -3.55
CA LEU A 76 15.39 3.01 -2.68
C LEU A 76 15.42 1.71 -3.47
N VAL A 77 14.59 1.57 -4.51
CA VAL A 77 14.60 0.38 -5.38
C VAL A 77 15.96 0.22 -6.07
N VAL A 78 16.58 1.32 -6.53
CA VAL A 78 17.92 1.28 -7.13
C VAL A 78 18.96 0.82 -6.10
N LEU A 79 19.05 1.48 -4.94
CA LEU A 79 20.01 1.16 -3.89
C LEU A 79 19.89 -0.28 -3.39
N ARG A 80 18.66 -0.73 -3.14
CA ARG A 80 18.36 -2.10 -2.70
C ARG A 80 18.83 -3.13 -3.72
N ASN A 81 18.60 -2.88 -5.01
CA ASN A 81 19.02 -3.78 -6.08
C ASN A 81 20.54 -3.76 -6.32
N GLU A 82 21.22 -2.62 -6.13
CA GLU A 82 22.69 -2.56 -6.17
C GLU A 82 23.29 -3.43 -5.06
N ILE A 83 22.81 -3.30 -3.83
CA ILE A 83 23.26 -4.12 -2.69
C ILE A 83 23.00 -5.60 -2.96
N ALA A 84 21.82 -5.96 -3.46
CA ALA A 84 21.50 -7.36 -3.77
C ALA A 84 22.44 -7.97 -4.81
N ARG A 85 22.81 -7.20 -5.85
CA ARG A 85 23.74 -7.66 -6.89
C ARG A 85 25.17 -7.79 -6.39
N ASP A 86 25.63 -6.91 -5.52
CA ASP A 86 26.94 -7.04 -4.86
C ASP A 86 27.04 -8.35 -4.07
N LEU A 87 25.90 -8.81 -3.53
CA LEU A 87 25.76 -10.05 -2.79
C LEU A 87 25.42 -11.26 -3.69
N GLY A 88 25.50 -11.12 -5.01
CA GLY A 88 25.30 -12.23 -5.96
C GLY A 88 23.84 -12.63 -6.21
N PHE A 89 22.86 -11.83 -5.76
CA PHE A 89 21.45 -12.03 -6.07
C PHE A 89 21.03 -11.23 -7.32
N THR A 90 19.94 -11.64 -7.97
CA THR A 90 19.42 -10.96 -9.17
C THR A 90 18.85 -9.58 -8.82
N ASN A 91 18.15 -9.50 -7.68
CA ASN A 91 17.48 -8.31 -7.18
C ASN A 91 17.19 -8.43 -5.68
N PHE A 92 16.73 -7.33 -5.08
CA PHE A 92 16.43 -7.27 -3.65
C PHE A 92 15.28 -8.20 -3.22
N HIS A 93 14.29 -8.43 -4.08
CA HIS A 93 13.18 -9.33 -3.78
C HIS A 93 13.66 -10.78 -3.60
N GLU A 94 14.48 -11.28 -4.53
CA GLU A 94 15.12 -12.59 -4.42
C GLU A 94 15.98 -12.68 -3.15
N MET A 95 16.83 -11.67 -2.92
CA MET A 95 17.69 -11.61 -1.75
C MET A 95 16.86 -11.68 -0.45
N SER A 96 15.78 -10.92 -0.36
CA SER A 96 14.94 -10.86 0.84
C SER A 96 14.27 -12.20 1.16
N LEU A 97 13.74 -12.89 0.12
CA LEU A 97 13.08 -14.18 0.28
C LEU A 97 14.09 -15.27 0.65
N LYS A 98 15.19 -15.39 -0.11
CA LYS A 98 16.22 -16.41 0.16
C LYS A 98 16.91 -16.21 1.50
N SER A 99 17.08 -14.95 1.94
CA SER A 99 17.63 -14.63 3.27
C SER A 99 16.68 -15.03 4.42
N SER A 100 15.41 -15.30 4.11
CA SER A 100 14.40 -15.80 5.04
C SER A 100 14.09 -17.30 4.80
N ASP A 101 14.99 -18.02 4.12
CA ASP A 101 14.85 -19.44 3.73
C ASP A 101 13.59 -19.73 2.88
N GLN A 102 13.19 -18.77 2.02
CA GLN A 102 12.06 -18.90 1.11
C GLN A 102 12.51 -18.97 -0.35
N GLU A 103 12.00 -19.95 -1.09
CA GLU A 103 12.21 -20.07 -2.53
C GLU A 103 11.20 -19.21 -3.30
N PRO A 104 11.64 -18.19 -4.10
CA PRO A 104 10.74 -17.24 -4.74
C PRO A 104 9.66 -17.88 -5.62
N GLU A 105 10.02 -18.88 -6.42
CA GLU A 105 9.11 -19.57 -7.33
C GLU A 105 8.04 -20.35 -6.56
N ALA A 106 8.41 -20.97 -5.44
CA ALA A 106 7.47 -21.69 -4.60
C ALA A 106 6.48 -20.73 -3.90
N ILE A 107 6.96 -19.58 -3.44
CA ILE A 107 6.12 -18.54 -2.84
C ILE A 107 5.11 -17.97 -3.85
N LEU A 108 5.55 -17.68 -5.09
CA LEU A 108 4.66 -17.20 -6.14
C LEU A 108 3.60 -18.25 -6.50
N ALA A 109 3.99 -19.51 -6.69
CA ALA A 109 3.05 -20.59 -6.97
C ALA A 109 2.01 -20.77 -5.85
N LEU A 110 2.44 -20.65 -4.59
CA LEU A 110 1.53 -20.69 -3.44
C LEU A 110 0.52 -19.53 -3.47
N PHE A 111 0.96 -18.30 -3.76
CA PHE A 111 0.05 -17.17 -3.86
C PHE A 111 -0.94 -17.31 -5.03
N ASP A 112 -0.52 -17.82 -6.18
CA ASP A 112 -1.41 -18.11 -7.31
C ASP A 112 -2.46 -19.17 -6.97
N GLU A 113 -2.07 -20.23 -6.24
CA GLU A 113 -3.00 -21.25 -5.76
C GLU A 113 -4.03 -20.65 -4.77
N LEU A 114 -3.55 -19.86 -3.81
CA LEU A 114 -4.41 -19.19 -2.83
C LEU A 114 -5.38 -18.20 -3.49
N ASP A 115 -4.94 -17.40 -4.47
CA ASP A 115 -5.82 -16.51 -5.24
C ASP A 115 -6.93 -17.31 -5.92
N LYS A 116 -6.56 -18.38 -6.64
CA LYS A 116 -7.53 -19.25 -7.30
C LYS A 116 -8.53 -19.88 -6.34
N MET A 117 -8.07 -20.36 -5.18
CA MET A 117 -8.93 -20.97 -4.17
C MET A 117 -9.88 -19.97 -3.49
N THR A 118 -9.42 -18.73 -3.29
CA THR A 118 -10.18 -17.71 -2.56
C THR A 118 -11.05 -16.82 -3.46
N LYS A 119 -10.78 -16.79 -4.77
CA LYS A 119 -11.47 -15.93 -5.75
C LYS A 119 -12.99 -15.96 -5.66
N GLY A 120 -13.61 -17.14 -5.62
CA GLY A 120 -15.06 -17.26 -5.57
C GLY A 120 -15.68 -16.71 -4.27
N ALA A 121 -15.00 -16.92 -3.14
CA ALA A 121 -15.42 -16.37 -1.85
C ALA A 121 -15.24 -14.85 -1.82
N PHE A 122 -14.12 -14.35 -2.36
CA PHE A 122 -13.86 -12.92 -2.51
C PHE A 122 -14.91 -12.23 -3.39
N ASP A 123 -15.21 -12.79 -4.57
CA ASP A 123 -16.17 -12.21 -5.52
C ASP A 123 -17.59 -12.13 -4.90
N SER A 124 -17.99 -13.16 -4.16
CA SER A 124 -19.27 -13.20 -3.44
C SER A 124 -19.33 -12.12 -2.35
N LEU A 125 -18.27 -12.00 -1.55
CA LEU A 125 -18.16 -10.99 -0.50
C LEU A 125 -18.16 -9.58 -1.11
N LYS A 126 -17.35 -9.35 -2.15
CA LYS A 126 -17.24 -8.06 -2.84
C LYS A 126 -18.57 -7.62 -3.43
N THR A 127 -19.32 -8.54 -4.04
CA THR A 127 -20.67 -8.25 -4.55
C THR A 127 -21.60 -7.79 -3.44
N SER A 128 -21.65 -8.52 -2.32
CA SER A 128 -22.46 -8.12 -1.16
C SER A 128 -22.02 -6.77 -0.56
N MET A 129 -20.72 -6.48 -0.56
CA MET A 129 -20.19 -5.19 -0.12
C MET A 129 -20.65 -4.05 -1.03
N ASP A 130 -20.52 -4.23 -2.33
CA ASP A 130 -20.89 -3.22 -3.31
C ASP A 130 -22.37 -2.90 -3.23
N GLU A 131 -23.23 -3.90 -3.08
CA GLU A 131 -24.66 -3.69 -2.87
C GLU A 131 -24.95 -2.86 -1.60
N LYS A 132 -24.26 -3.16 -0.48
CA LYS A 132 -24.41 -2.41 0.78
C LYS A 132 -23.91 -0.97 0.63
N LEU A 133 -22.77 -0.76 -0.02
CA LEU A 133 -22.21 0.58 -0.25
C LEU A 133 -23.10 1.38 -1.21
N ALA A 134 -23.54 0.79 -2.31
CA ALA A 134 -24.48 1.38 -3.26
C ALA A 134 -25.75 1.86 -2.55
N LYS A 135 -26.32 1.03 -1.66
CA LYS A 135 -27.47 1.40 -0.83
C LYS A 135 -27.15 2.55 0.14
N LYS A 136 -25.99 2.53 0.79
CA LYS A 136 -25.55 3.58 1.72
C LYS A 136 -25.44 4.94 1.03
N TYR A 137 -24.85 4.98 -0.15
CA TYR A 137 -24.61 6.20 -0.93
C TYR A 137 -25.74 6.56 -1.90
N ARG A 138 -26.76 5.71 -2.02
CA ARG A 138 -27.90 5.89 -2.93
C ARG A 138 -27.47 6.08 -4.39
N ILE A 139 -26.48 5.31 -4.83
CA ILE A 139 -25.98 5.26 -6.20
C ILE A 139 -26.06 3.80 -6.71
N PRO A 140 -26.18 3.57 -8.03
CA PRO A 140 -26.07 2.23 -8.58
C PRO A 140 -24.66 1.66 -8.35
N VAL A 141 -24.56 0.33 -8.22
CA VAL A 141 -23.27 -0.39 -8.04
C VAL A 141 -22.25 0.00 -9.12
N SER A 142 -22.70 0.21 -10.36
CA SER A 142 -21.85 0.62 -11.48
C SER A 142 -21.24 2.03 -11.36
N GLN A 143 -21.69 2.83 -10.40
CA GLN A 143 -21.14 4.16 -10.10
C GLN A 143 -20.29 4.18 -8.82
N LEU A 144 -20.07 3.02 -8.18
CA LEU A 144 -19.16 2.93 -7.05
C LEU A 144 -17.73 3.21 -7.50
N MET A 145 -17.20 4.30 -6.96
CA MET A 145 -15.80 4.69 -7.09
C MET A 145 -14.97 4.29 -5.85
N PRO A 146 -13.62 4.25 -5.96
CA PRO A 146 -12.73 3.80 -4.88
C PRO A 146 -12.92 4.52 -3.54
N TRP A 147 -13.32 5.79 -3.54
CA TRP A 147 -13.56 6.56 -2.31
C TRP A 147 -14.83 6.16 -1.55
N HIS A 148 -15.75 5.40 -2.15
CA HIS A 148 -16.89 4.81 -1.44
C HIS A 148 -16.50 3.55 -0.67
N SER A 149 -15.38 2.93 -1.02
CA SER A 149 -14.78 1.84 -0.25
C SER A 149 -14.02 2.45 0.92
N GLN A 150 -14.74 2.68 2.02
CA GLN A 150 -14.37 3.51 3.18
C GLN A 150 -13.19 3.03 4.04
N THR A 151 -12.38 2.10 3.57
CA THR A 151 -11.13 1.74 4.24
C THR A 151 -10.08 1.48 3.20
N ASP A 152 -8.82 1.76 3.56
CA ASP A 152 -7.72 1.06 2.95
C ASP A 152 -7.97 -0.44 3.17
N PHE A 153 -8.46 -1.12 2.13
CA PHE A 153 -8.78 -2.55 2.17
C PHE A 153 -7.59 -3.38 2.68
N SER A 154 -6.36 -2.85 2.58
CA SER A 154 -5.15 -3.50 3.09
C SER A 154 -4.97 -3.42 4.62
N ARG A 155 -5.74 -2.57 5.33
CA ARG A 155 -5.53 -2.31 6.78
C ARG A 155 -6.71 -2.72 7.66
N LYS A 156 -7.98 -2.55 7.25
CA LYS A 156 -9.15 -2.89 8.09
C LYS A 156 -10.39 -3.27 7.26
N LEU A 157 -11.14 -4.27 7.73
CA LEU A 157 -12.48 -4.58 7.24
C LEU A 157 -13.43 -3.41 7.56
N PRO A 158 -14.38 -3.06 6.67
CA PRO A 158 -15.33 -1.99 6.95
C PRO A 158 -16.19 -2.28 8.18
N LYS A 159 -16.38 -1.27 9.04
CA LYS A 159 -17.08 -1.42 10.34
C LYS A 159 -18.51 -1.97 10.24
N PHE A 160 -19.18 -1.83 9.10
CA PHE A 160 -20.53 -2.37 8.88
C PHE A 160 -20.58 -3.89 8.63
N MET A 161 -19.41 -4.55 8.58
CA MET A 161 -19.30 -6.01 8.55
C MET A 161 -19.21 -6.65 9.94
N MET A 162 -18.93 -5.86 10.97
CA MET A 162 -18.98 -6.27 12.38
C MET A 162 -20.37 -5.96 12.94
#